data_AF-A0A448SVC2-F1
#
_entry.id   AF-A0A448SVC2-F1
#
_cell.length_a   1.000
_cell.length_b   1.000
_cell.length_c   1.000
_cell.angle_alpha   90.00
_cell.angle_beta   90.00
_cell.angle_gamma   90.00
#
_symmetry.space_group_name_H-M   'P 1'
#
loop_
_entity.id
_entity.type
_entity.pdbx_description
1 polymer ?
#
loop_
_entity_poly.entity_id
_entity_poly.type
_entity_poly.pdbx_seq_one_letter_code
_entity_poly.pdbx_strand_id
1 'polypeptide(L)' 'MVDYSLYGMPQDNAQIYRDKLMVIYGESVLHLISSQRTVNKDNIMKYLVREIERQPEDIQKYYRVALETVGVHAR' A
#
# COMPACT_ATOMS: atom_id res chain seq x y z
N MET A 1 12.58 7.64 -3.29
CA MET A 1 12.42 7.15 -1.89
C MET A 1 11.18 7.81 -1.34
N VAL A 2 10.22 7.05 -0.80
CA VAL A 2 8.95 7.59 -0.31
C VAL A 2 9.18 8.40 0.96
N ASP A 3 8.67 9.62 1.00
CA ASP A 3 8.76 10.48 2.18
C ASP A 3 7.58 10.20 3.10
N TYR A 4 7.81 9.35 4.10
CA TYR A 4 6.80 9.00 5.11
C TYR A 4 6.29 10.21 5.91
N SER A 5 7.08 11.28 6.02
CA SER A 5 6.67 12.46 6.79
C SER A 5 5.42 13.14 6.22
N LEU A 6 5.21 13.04 4.90
CA LEU A 6 4.01 13.55 4.21
C LEU A 6 2.71 12.85 4.66
N TYR A 7 2.83 11.72 5.35
CA TYR A 7 1.72 10.90 5.84
C TYR A 7 1.60 10.92 7.37
N GLY A 8 2.28 11.84 8.05
CA GLY A 8 2.30 11.88 9.52
C GLY A 8 3.01 10.66 10.12
N MET A 9 4.01 10.13 9.41
CA MET A 9 4.77 8.94 9.79
C MET A 9 6.25 9.32 10.02
N PRO A 10 6.66 9.59 11.28
CA PRO A 10 8.03 9.98 11.62
C PRO A 10 9.08 8.96 11.16
N GLN A 11 10.20 9.43 10.59
CA GLN A 11 11.21 8.56 9.98
C GLN A 11 11.86 7.56 10.94
N ASP A 12 11.86 7.84 12.24
CA ASP A 12 12.44 6.99 13.28
C ASP A 12 11.85 5.56 13.30
N ASN A 13 10.65 5.38 12.72
CA ASN A 13 9.94 4.11 12.63
C ASN A 13 9.92 3.50 11.22
N ALA A 14 10.82 3.92 10.34
CA ALA A 14 10.81 3.51 8.93
C ALA A 14 10.77 1.99 8.71
N GLN A 15 11.42 1.19 9.57
CA GLN A 15 11.39 -0.26 9.47
C GLN A 15 9.98 -0.82 9.70
N ILE A 16 9.30 -0.39 10.77
CA ILE A 16 7.92 -0.79 11.08
C ILE A 16 6.99 -0.45 9.90
N TYR A 17 7.23 0.69 9.25
CA TYR A 17 6.44 1.13 8.10
C TYR A 17 6.66 0.22 6.90
N ARG A 18 7.92 -0.17 6.63
CA ARG A 18 8.24 -1.14 5.57
C ARG A 18 7.57 -2.47 5.83
N ASP A 19 7.61 -2.97 7.06
CA ASP A 19 6.99 -4.25 7.41
C ASP A 19 5.47 -4.21 7.17
N LYS A 20 4.80 -3.13 7.59
CA LYS A 20 3.37 -2.92 7.31
C LYS A 20 3.08 -2.81 5.81
N LEU A 21 3.91 -2.11 5.04
CA LEU A 21 3.76 -2.03 3.59
C LEU A 21 3.93 -3.39 2.91
N MET A 22 4.90 -4.21 3.35
CA MET A 22 5.07 -5.56 2.83
C MET A 22 3.83 -6.43 3.05
N VAL A 23 3.20 -6.32 4.22
CA VAL A 23 1.92 -7.00 4.49
C VAL A 23 0.83 -6.53 3.52
N ILE A 24 0.65 -5.21 3.37
CA ILE A 24 -0.36 -4.64 2.46
C ILE A 24 -0.13 -5.09 1.01
N TYR A 25 1.12 -5.12 0.53
CA TYR A 25 1.42 -5.62 -0.81
C TYR A 25 1.15 -7.11 -0.93
N GLY A 26 1.54 -7.91 0.06
CA GLY A 26 1.25 -9.34 0.10
C GLY A 26 -0.26 -9.63 0.04
N GLU A 27 -1.05 -8.90 0.82
CA GLU A 27 -2.52 -8.98 0.80
C GLU A 27 -3.09 -8.59 -0.56
N SER A 28 -2.56 -7.55 -1.20
CA SER A 28 -2.99 -7.15 -2.55
C SER A 28 -2.75 -8.24 -3.59
N VAL A 29 -1.58 -8.88 -3.56
CA VAL A 29 -1.24 -9.97 -4.49
C VAL A 29 -2.10 -11.19 -4.21
N LEU A 30 -2.25 -11.57 -2.93
CA LEU A 30 -3.08 -12.71 -2.53
C LEU A 30 -4.53 -12.49 -2.95
N HIS A 31 -5.09 -11.30 -2.73
CA HIS A 31 -6.45 -10.97 -3.15
C HIS A 31 -6.64 -11.12 -4.67
N LEU A 32 -5.68 -10.67 -5.47
CA LEU A 32 -5.75 -10.79 -6.93
C LEU A 32 -5.66 -12.26 -7.38
N ILE A 33 -4.76 -13.04 -6.80
CA ILE A 33 -4.64 -14.48 -7.09
C ILE A 33 -5.94 -15.21 -6.71
N SER A 34 -6.45 -15.00 -5.50
CA SER A 34 -7.68 -15.63 -5.02
C SER A 34 -8.92 -15.22 -5.81
N SER A 35 -8.91 -14.02 -6.42
CA SER A 35 -9.99 -13.54 -7.29
C SER A 35 -9.76 -13.82 -8.78
N GLN A 36 -8.75 -14.63 -9.12
CA GLN A 36 -8.38 -14.97 -10.52
C GLN A 36 -8.13 -13.75 -11.40
N ARG A 37 -7.62 -12.67 -10.81
CA ARG A 37 -7.23 -11.44 -11.53
C ARG A 37 -5.73 -11.44 -11.77
N THR A 38 -5.31 -10.90 -12.90
CA THR A 38 -3.90 -10.71 -13.22
C THR A 38 -3.23 -9.83 -12.17
N VAL A 39 -2.09 -10.29 -11.64
CA VAL A 39 -1.23 -9.48 -10.78
C VAL A 39 -0.48 -8.48 -11.66
N ASN A 40 -0.95 -7.23 -11.66
CA ASN A 40 -0.32 -6.12 -12.37
C ASN A 40 -0.54 -4.81 -11.60
N LYS A 41 0.19 -3.77 -11.98
CA LYS A 41 0.16 -2.46 -11.33
C LYS A 41 -1.27 -1.91 -11.18
N ASP A 42 -2.05 -1.92 -12.24
CA ASP A 42 -3.40 -1.34 -12.25
C ASP A 42 -4.34 -2.06 -11.29
N ASN A 43 -4.28 -3.40 -11.25
CA ASN A 43 -5.10 -4.20 -10.37
C ASN A 43 -4.68 -4.06 -8.90
N ILE A 44 -3.39 -3.93 -8.62
CA ILE A 44 -2.89 -3.62 -7.27
C ILE A 44 -3.38 -2.23 -6.83
N MET A 45 -3.25 -1.22 -7.69
CA MET A 45 -3.74 0.13 -7.38
C MET A 45 -5.26 0.15 -7.12
N LYS A 46 -6.05 -0.54 -7.94
CA LYS A 46 -7.51 -0.66 -7.72
C LYS A 46 -7.84 -1.31 -6.37
N TYR A 47 -7.09 -2.34 -5.99
CA TYR A 47 -7.23 -2.96 -4.68
C TYR A 47 -6.91 -1.96 -3.56
N LEU A 48 -5.75 -1.29 -3.62
CA LEU A 48 -5.31 -0.35 -2.60
C LEU A 48 -6.31 0.80 -2.41
N VAL A 49 -6.81 1.39 -3.50
CA VAL A 49 -7.83 2.46 -3.45
C VAL A 49 -9.09 1.97 -2.74
N ARG A 50 -9.59 0.77 -3.09
CA ARG A 50 -10.78 0.19 -2.47
C ARG A 50 -10.60 -0.05 -0.97
N GLU A 51 -9.41 -0.46 -0.55
CA GLU A 51 -9.15 -0.75 0.86
C GLU A 51 -8.94 0.52 1.69
N ILE A 52 -8.40 1.62 1.14
CA ILE A 52 -8.28 2.90 1.88
C ILE A 52 -9.60 3.30 2.53
N GLU A 53 -10.72 3.19 1.81
CA GLU A 53 -12.05 3.59 2.32
C GLU A 53 -12.59 2.65 3.41
N ARG A 54 -12.02 1.44 3.55
CA ARG A 54 -12.48 0.39 4.47
C ARG A 54 -11.64 0.29 5.73
N GLN A 55 -10.45 0.89 5.72
CA GLN A 55 -9.51 0.80 6.82
C GLN A 55 -9.75 1.91 7.85
N PRO A 56 -9.47 1.63 9.14
CA PRO A 56 -9.39 2.67 10.17
C PRO A 56 -8.43 3.80 9.77
N GLU A 57 -8.72 5.03 10.21
CA GLU A 57 -7.97 6.24 9.81
C GLU A 57 -6.45 6.13 10.04
N ASP A 58 -6.04 5.51 11.14
CA ASP A 58 -4.64 5.29 11.50
C ASP A 58 -3.94 4.26 10.59
N ILE A 59 -4.70 3.39 9.93
CA ILE A 59 -4.22 2.40 8.97
C ILE A 59 -4.23 2.95 7.54
N GLN A 60 -5.16 3.83 7.19
CA GLN A 60 -5.28 4.42 5.85
C GLN A 60 -3.97 5.05 5.36
N LYS A 61 -3.20 5.68 6.25
CA LYS A 61 -1.91 6.29 5.89
C LYS A 61 -0.93 5.30 5.25
N TYR A 62 -0.90 4.05 5.71
CA TYR A 62 -0.05 3.01 5.12
C TYR A 62 -0.51 2.63 3.72
N TYR A 63 -1.82 2.56 3.49
CA TYR A 63 -2.38 2.29 2.17
C TYR A 63 -2.14 3.44 1.18
N ARG A 64 -2.16 4.70 1.64
CA ARG A 64 -1.83 5.86 0.79
C ARG A 64 -0.37 5.85 0.38
N VAL A 65 0.54 5.56 1.32
CA VAL A 65 1.97 5.35 1.05
C VAL A 65 2.18 4.18 0.07
N ALA A 66 1.46 3.07 0.26
CA ALA A 66 1.52 1.93 -0.64
C ALA A 66 1.10 2.31 -2.07
N LEU A 67 0.01 3.08 -2.18
CA LEU A 67 -0.50 3.58 -3.45
C LEU A 67 0.50 4.50 -4.15
N GLU A 68 1.13 5.43 -3.42
CA GLU A 68 2.18 6.30 -3.99
C GLU A 68 3.39 5.48 -4.47
N THR A 69 3.85 4.52 -3.67
CA THR A 69 5.00 3.68 -4.02
C THR A 69 4.75 2.96 -5.34
N VAL A 70 3.60 2.29 -5.48
CA VAL A 70 3.22 1.58 -6.71
C VAL A 70 3.00 2.56 -7.86
N GLY A 71 2.31 3.67 -7.61
CA GLY A 71 1.98 4.68 -8.63
C GLY A 71 3.21 5.35 -9.23
N VAL A 72 4.15 5.80 -8.39
CA VAL A 72 5.33 6.58 -8.75
C VAL A 72 6.47 5.70 -9.26
N HIS A 73 6.74 4.54 -8.64
CA HIS A 73 7.95 3.76 -8.91
C HIS A 73 7.76 2.57 -9.86
N ALA A 74 6.53 2.18 -10.21
CA ALA A 74 6.28 1.13 -11.20
C ALA A 74 6.09 1.68 -12.63
N ARG A 75 6.89 2.67 -13.03
CA ARG A 75 7.01 3.12 -14.44
C ARG A 75 8.21 2.43 -15.08
#